data_AF-A0A6J1J855-F1
#
_entry.id   AF-A0A6J1J855-F1
#
_cell.length_a   1.000
_cell.length_b   1.000
_cell.length_c   1.000
_cell.angle_alpha   90.00
_cell.angle_beta   90.00
_cell.angle_gamma   90.00
#
_symmetry.space_group_name_H-M   'P 1'
#
loop_
_entity.id
_entity.type
_entity.pdbx_description
1 polymer ?
#
loop_
_entity_poly.entity_id
_entity_poly.type
_entity_poly.pdbx_seq_one_letter_code
_entity_poly.pdbx_strand_id
1 'polypeptide(L)'
;MQENRYDGVGGGGGGACYFVFMNYDPEYERLRADRSGEGAHELDEYLSRKHDGVLGRCLEPGTYRKVSSFLIVDGFSVEITEEQADVLRSAEGVRVVEKNQDQAAPPINATAS
;
A
#
# COMPACT_ATOMS: atom_id res chain seq x y z
N MET A 1 -23.05 5.37 -17.47
CA MET A 1 -23.38 5.08 -16.06
C MET A 1 -22.96 3.65 -15.82
N GLN A 2 -21.88 3.42 -15.08
CA GLN A 2 -21.45 2.07 -14.68
C GLN A 2 -21.67 1.92 -13.19
N GLU A 3 -22.27 0.79 -12.83
CA GLU A 3 -22.86 0.47 -11.54
C GLU A 3 -21.83 0.27 -10.43
N ASN A 4 -22.14 0.88 -9.28
CA ASN A 4 -21.53 0.62 -7.99
C ASN A 4 -21.75 -0.84 -7.59
N ARG A 5 -20.66 -1.55 -7.27
CA ARG A 5 -20.71 -2.72 -6.41
C ARG A 5 -19.71 -2.53 -5.27
N TYR A 6 -20.23 -2.15 -4.12
CA TYR A 6 -19.58 -2.29 -2.82
C TYR A 6 -20.53 -3.08 -1.94
N ASP A 7 -20.37 -4.41 -1.94
CA ASP A 7 -20.99 -5.32 -0.97
C ASP A 7 -20.05 -5.42 0.24
N GLY A 8 -20.57 -5.14 1.45
CA GLY A 8 -19.82 -5.05 2.69
C GLY A 8 -19.85 -6.29 3.57
N VAL A 9 -19.01 -6.28 4.63
CA VAL A 9 -19.05 -6.91 6.00
C VAL A 9 -17.61 -6.73 6.54
N GLY A 10 -17.23 -6.24 7.73
CA GLY A 10 -17.85 -5.71 8.94
C GLY A 10 -16.73 -5.58 10.01
N GLY A 11 -16.73 -4.52 10.84
CA GLY A 11 -15.83 -4.37 12.01
C GLY A 11 -15.07 -3.04 12.06
N GLY A 12 -15.35 -2.20 13.07
CA GLY A 12 -14.93 -0.81 13.14
C GLY A 12 -13.45 -0.56 13.49
N GLY A 13 -12.86 0.39 12.76
CA GLY A 13 -11.53 0.98 12.95
C GLY A 13 -11.13 1.68 11.64
N GLY A 14 -11.38 2.99 11.53
CA GLY A 14 -11.23 3.74 10.28
C GLY A 14 -9.78 3.84 9.80
N GLY A 15 -9.35 2.91 8.95
CA GLY A 15 -8.05 2.98 8.28
C GLY A 15 -7.98 4.19 7.34
N ALA A 16 -6.80 4.82 7.29
CA ALA A 16 -6.48 5.82 6.28
C ALA A 16 -5.49 5.22 5.27
N CYS A 17 -5.42 5.82 4.08
CA CYS A 17 -4.40 5.44 3.12
C CYS A 17 -3.06 6.08 3.49
N TYR A 18 -1.99 5.28 3.48
CA TYR A 18 -0.62 5.70 3.70
C TYR A 18 0.25 5.32 2.50
N PHE A 19 1.23 6.18 2.19
CA PHE A 19 2.34 5.88 1.29
C PHE A 19 3.51 5.36 2.10
N VAL A 20 4.06 4.23 1.66
CA VAL A 20 5.24 3.60 2.26
C VAL A 20 6.34 3.59 1.20
N PHE A 21 7.49 4.18 1.53
CA PHE A 21 8.66 4.19 0.65
C PHE A 21 9.78 3.38 1.29
N MET A 22 10.46 2.60 0.46
CA MET A 22 11.50 1.68 0.89
C MET A 22 12.88 2.34 0.84
N ASN A 23 13.83 1.74 1.56
CA ASN A 23 15.24 2.06 1.44
C ASN A 23 15.77 1.64 0.06
N TYR A 24 16.95 2.16 -0.30
CA TYR A 24 17.60 1.83 -1.55
C TYR A 24 17.72 0.31 -1.75
N ASP A 25 17.34 -0.14 -2.94
CA ASP A 25 17.41 -1.53 -3.35
C ASP A 25 18.10 -1.61 -4.73
N PRO A 26 19.30 -2.21 -4.82
CA PRO A 26 20.02 -2.32 -6.09
C PRO A 26 19.28 -3.19 -7.11
N GLU A 27 18.45 -4.14 -6.66
CA GLU A 27 17.69 -5.02 -7.55
C GLU A 27 16.52 -4.26 -8.19
N TYR A 28 15.85 -3.39 -7.43
CA TYR A 28 14.88 -2.44 -7.98
C TYR A 28 15.51 -1.58 -9.09
N GLU A 29 16.69 -1.00 -8.86
CA GLU A 29 17.36 -0.18 -9.89
C GLU A 29 17.75 -1.02 -11.12
N ARG A 30 18.22 -2.26 -10.91
CA ARG A 30 18.54 -3.19 -12.01
C ARG A 30 17.32 -3.49 -12.86
N LEU A 31 16.19 -3.83 -12.24
CA LEU A 31 14.94 -4.16 -12.91
C LEU A 31 14.33 -2.93 -13.61
N ARG A 32 14.35 -1.77 -12.95
CA ARG A 32 13.85 -0.51 -13.50
C ARG A 32 14.61 0.00 -14.72
N ALA A 33 15.87 -0.39 -14.86
CA ALA A 33 16.69 -0.04 -16.02
C ALA A 33 16.18 -0.68 -17.31
N ASP A 34 15.49 -1.83 -17.24
CA ASP A 34 14.80 -2.40 -18.38
C ASP A 34 13.47 -1.68 -18.62
N ARG A 35 13.37 -1.01 -19.77
CA ARG A 35 12.19 -0.23 -20.19
C ARG A 35 11.30 -1.00 -21.16
N SER A 36 11.59 -2.28 -21.40
CA SER A 36 10.75 -3.17 -22.18
C SER A 36 9.43 -3.48 -21.45
N GLY A 37 8.43 -3.96 -22.19
CA GLY A 37 7.16 -4.41 -21.59
C GLY A 37 7.36 -5.60 -20.65
N GLU A 38 8.29 -6.50 -20.97
CA GLU A 38 8.66 -7.64 -20.12
C GLU A 38 9.35 -7.18 -18.84
N GLY A 39 10.31 -6.24 -18.93
CA GLY A 39 10.97 -5.65 -17.77
C GLY A 39 10.01 -4.90 -16.86
N ALA A 40 9.01 -4.20 -17.42
CA ALA A 40 7.97 -3.56 -16.62
C ALA A 40 7.11 -4.57 -15.86
N HIS A 41 6.81 -5.73 -16.47
CA HIS A 41 6.07 -6.81 -15.82
C HIS A 41 6.89 -7.50 -14.72
N GLU A 42 8.17 -7.78 -14.99
CA GLU A 42 9.09 -8.35 -13.98
C GLU A 42 9.25 -7.41 -12.78
N LEU A 43 9.40 -6.11 -13.02
CA LEU A 43 9.47 -5.10 -11.97
C LEU A 43 8.17 -5.05 -11.14
N ASP A 44 7.01 -5.10 -11.78
CA ASP A 44 5.71 -5.12 -11.09
C ASP A 44 5.58 -6.33 -10.15
N GLU A 45 5.90 -7.53 -10.65
CA GLU A 45 5.88 -8.73 -9.82
C GLU A 45 6.88 -8.66 -8.65
N TYR A 46 8.10 -8.18 -8.92
CA TYR A 46 9.13 -8.02 -7.91
C TYR A 46 8.67 -7.11 -6.78
N LEU A 47 8.19 -5.91 -7.13
CA LEU A 47 7.71 -4.93 -6.16
C LEU A 47 6.47 -5.46 -5.43
N SER A 48 5.52 -6.08 -6.13
CA SER A 48 4.32 -6.62 -5.50
C SER A 48 4.67 -7.64 -4.42
N ARG A 49 5.53 -8.63 -4.73
CA ARG A 49 5.99 -9.65 -3.77
C ARG A 49 6.78 -9.03 -2.62
N LYS A 50 7.67 -8.08 -2.91
CA LYS A 50 8.47 -7.38 -1.90
C LYS A 50 7.59 -6.63 -0.90
N HIS A 51 6.62 -5.85 -1.39
CA HIS A 51 5.71 -5.07 -0.56
C HIS A 51 4.77 -5.97 0.26
N ASP A 52 4.24 -7.04 -0.33
CA ASP A 52 3.43 -8.02 0.41
C ASP A 52 4.25 -8.70 1.51
N GLY A 53 5.52 -8.99 1.25
CA GLY A 53 6.44 -9.53 2.24
C GLY A 53 6.71 -8.57 3.42
N VAL A 54 6.77 -7.26 3.18
CA VAL A 54 6.87 -6.26 4.26
C VAL A 54 5.60 -6.28 5.10
N LEU A 55 4.44 -6.17 4.45
CA LEU A 55 3.16 -6.13 5.15
C LEU A 55 2.91 -7.40 5.98
N GLY A 56 3.14 -8.58 5.39
CA GLY A 56 2.90 -9.86 6.07
C GLY A 56 3.88 -10.16 7.22
N ARG A 57 5.04 -9.51 7.26
CA ARG A 57 5.99 -9.61 8.40
C ARG A 57 5.68 -8.62 9.51
N CYS A 58 5.09 -7.48 9.18
CA CYS A 58 4.89 -6.38 10.12
C CYS A 58 3.48 -6.34 10.71
N LEU A 59 2.47 -6.76 9.96
CA LEU A 59 1.06 -6.58 10.31
C LEU A 59 0.31 -7.92 10.27
N GLU A 60 -0.73 -8.03 11.06
CA GLU A 60 -1.59 -9.21 11.09
C GLU A 60 -2.37 -9.33 9.76
N PRO A 61 -2.36 -10.50 9.08
CA PRO A 61 -3.13 -10.69 7.86
C PRO A 61 -4.61 -10.36 8.02
N GLY A 62 -5.19 -9.68 7.03
CA GLY A 62 -6.59 -9.25 7.05
C GLY A 62 -6.88 -7.97 7.83
N THR A 63 -5.87 -7.39 8.50
CA THR A 63 -5.99 -6.10 9.20
C THR A 63 -5.52 -4.90 8.36
N TYR A 64 -5.09 -5.13 7.12
CA TYR A 64 -4.61 -4.11 6.20
C TYR A 64 -5.07 -4.42 4.77
N ARG A 65 -5.05 -3.41 3.89
CA ARG A 65 -5.31 -3.59 2.45
C ARG A 65 -4.27 -2.86 1.62
N LYS A 66 -3.40 -3.60 0.92
CA LYS A 66 -2.50 -3.01 -0.08
C LYS A 66 -3.36 -2.49 -1.24
N VAL A 67 -3.19 -1.21 -1.59
CA VAL A 67 -3.94 -0.57 -2.67
C VAL A 67 -3.17 -0.68 -3.98
N SER A 68 -1.89 -0.33 -3.98
CA SER A 68 -1.04 -0.44 -5.18
C SER A 68 0.46 -0.39 -4.84
N SER A 69 1.29 -0.99 -5.71
CA SER A 69 2.74 -0.76 -5.75
C SER A 69 3.06 0.31 -6.80
N PHE A 70 4.11 1.09 -6.60
CA PHE A 70 4.55 2.13 -7.53
C PHE A 70 5.72 1.63 -8.38
N LEU A 71 5.61 1.70 -9.71
CA LEU A 71 6.71 1.27 -10.60
C LEU A 71 7.84 2.29 -10.73
N ILE A 72 7.56 3.56 -10.41
CA ILE A 72 8.50 4.67 -10.63
C ILE A 72 9.44 4.91 -9.44
N VAL A 73 9.05 4.43 -8.26
CA VAL A 73 9.75 4.51 -6.98
C VAL A 73 9.47 3.24 -6.20
N ASP A 74 10.44 2.72 -5.46
CA ASP A 74 10.25 1.56 -4.59
C ASP A 74 9.36 1.93 -3.39
N GLY A 75 8.05 1.75 -3.56
CA GLY A 75 7.04 2.11 -2.60
C GLY A 75 5.64 1.65 -2.98
N PHE A 76 4.71 1.79 -2.05
CA PHE A 76 3.33 1.34 -2.19
C PHE A 76 2.36 2.18 -1.39
N SER A 77 1.06 2.04 -1.70
CA SER A 77 -0.04 2.57 -0.91
C SER A 77 -0.79 1.45 -0.19
N VAL A 78 -1.19 1.72 1.06
CA VAL A 78 -1.88 0.75 1.92
C VAL A 78 -2.90 1.45 2.81
N GLU A 79 -4.06 0.83 3.00
CA GLU A 79 -5.03 1.26 4.00
C GLU A 79 -4.77 0.53 5.32
N ILE A 80 -4.48 1.31 6.36
CA ILE A 80 -4.08 0.87 7.69
C ILE A 80 -4.50 1.89 8.77
N THR A 81 -4.45 1.48 10.03
CA THR A 81 -4.59 2.38 11.18
C THR A 81 -3.30 3.18 11.43
N GLU A 82 -3.38 4.21 12.27
CA GLU A 82 -2.21 5.00 12.66
C GLU A 82 -1.20 4.15 13.46
N GLU A 83 -1.68 3.25 14.31
CA GLU A 83 -0.81 2.34 15.08
C GLU A 83 -0.06 1.38 14.16
N GLN A 84 -0.71 0.86 13.12
CA GLN A 84 -0.06 0.02 12.10
C GLN A 84 0.95 0.83 11.28
N ALA A 85 0.68 2.11 11.02
CA ALA A 85 1.63 2.99 10.35
C ALA A 85 2.90 3.18 11.20
N ASP A 86 2.77 3.32 12.52
CA ASP A 86 3.91 3.40 13.45
C ASP A 86 4.76 2.12 13.46
N VAL A 87 4.12 0.94 13.36
CA VAL A 87 4.84 -0.32 13.17
C VAL A 87 5.66 -0.30 11.89
N LEU A 88 5.08 0.14 10.77
CA LEU A 88 5.80 0.24 9.49
C LEU A 88 6.93 1.29 9.52
N ARG A 89 6.77 2.40 10.26
CA ARG A 89 7.85 3.40 10.44
C ARG A 89 9.08 2.81 11.11
N SER A 90 8.90 1.76 11.91
CA SER A 90 9.97 1.09 12.64
C SER A 90 10.49 -0.17 11.91
N ALA A 91 9.89 -0.52 10.76
CA ALA A 91 10.21 -1.75 10.05
C ALA A 91 11.53 -1.64 9.28
N GLU A 92 12.32 -2.71 9.32
CA GLU A 92 13.54 -2.80 8.54
C GLU A 92 13.25 -2.66 7.05
N GLY A 93 14.06 -1.84 6.36
CA GLY A 93 13.90 -1.59 4.93
C GLY A 93 12.86 -0.53 4.59
N VAL A 94 12.02 -0.08 5.54
CA VAL A 94 11.12 1.06 5.33
C VAL A 94 11.90 2.36 5.61
N ARG A 95 11.74 3.33 4.70
CA ARG A 95 12.38 4.65 4.79
C ARG A 95 11.43 5.72 5.30
N VAL A 96 10.21 5.75 4.77
CA VAL A 96 9.22 6.80 5.03
C VAL A 96 7.82 6.18 5.01
N VAL A 97 6.96 6.62 5.94
CA VAL A 97 5.53 6.31 5.96
C VAL A 97 4.73 7.59 6.14
N GLU A 98 4.03 8.02 5.10
CA GLU A 98 3.26 9.27 5.06
C GLU A 98 1.78 8.99 4.90
N LYS A 99 0.96 9.73 5.64
CA LYS A 99 -0.49 9.67 5.46
C LYS A 99 -0.87 10.36 4.16
N ASN A 100 -1.63 9.69 3.30
CA ASN A 100 -2.15 10.31 2.09
C ASN A 100 -3.26 11.31 2.46
N GLN A 101 -2.97 12.60 2.32
CA GLN A 101 -3.87 13.70 2.73
C GLN A 101 -5.00 13.98 1.74
N ASP A 102 -4.87 13.52 0.49
CA ASP A 102 -5.84 13.78 -0.58
C ASP A 102 -7.05 12.82 -0.55
N GLN A 103 -7.00 11.80 0.29
CA GLN A 103 -8.18 10.96 0.56
C GLN A 103 -8.92 11.54 1.77
N ALA A 104 -9.78 12.52 1.52
CA ALA A 104 -10.77 12.92 2.50
C ALA A 104 -11.54 11.68 2.93
N ALA A 105 -11.49 11.31 4.21
CA ALA A 105 -12.31 10.23 4.72
C ALA A 105 -13.78 10.63 4.54
N PRO A 106 -14.59 9.96 3.70
CA PRO A 106 -16.02 10.06 3.89
C PRO A 106 -16.31 9.52 5.30
N PRO A 107 -17.09 10.23 6.14
CA PRO A 107 -17.57 9.62 7.36
C PRO A 107 -18.47 8.46 6.94
N ILE A 108 -18.08 7.25 7.31
CA ILE A 108 -18.77 5.98 7.00
C ILE A 108 -20.23 5.92 7.51
N ASN A 109 -20.72 6.96 8.20
CA ASN A 109 -22.07 7.06 8.77
C ASN A 109 -22.87 8.32 8.38
N ALA A 110 -22.57 9.00 7.27
CA ALA A 110 -23.51 9.97 6.69
C ALA A 110 -23.79 9.52 5.24
N THR A 111 -24.92 8.91 4.87
CA THR A 111 -26.28 9.08 5.39
C THR A 111 -27.10 7.87 4.97
N ALA A 112 -27.68 7.16 5.93
CA ALA A 112 -28.92 6.43 5.75
C ALA A 112 -30.06 7.34 6.24
N SER A 113 -30.89 7.80 5.32
CA SER A 113 -32.33 8.08 5.46
C SER A 113 -32.88 8.40 4.08
#